data_AF-A0A8S2MXG1-F1
#
_entry.id   AF-A0A8S2MXG1-F1
#
_cell.length_a   1.000
_cell.length_b   1.000
_cell.length_c   1.000
_cell.angle_alpha   90.00
_cell.angle_beta   90.00
_cell.angle_gamma   90.00
#
_symmetry.space_group_name_H-M   'P 1'
#
loop_
_entity.id
_entity.type
_entity.pdbx_description
1 polymer ?
#
loop_
_entity_poly.entity_id
_entity_poly.type
_entity_poly.pdbx_seq_one_letter_code
_entity_poly.pdbx_strand_id
1 'polypeptide(L)'
;MWVTPSEVSILGLWSIDRANPYFVLQCRRGQENRRNSFTQILVATIDSVLDNKTSQYRILHKRSNPEVYYVIAEANKKEDIEGHWKWIEANLMPILEDIDVADDITVYIQWKIQSLCTEAEHEDVGDIESEKFKNATKKFHKVFNMPTEEKLVIYYSCSYWDGRVPRQGHLFVSV
;
A
#
# COMPACT_ATOMS: atom_id res chain seq x y z
N MET A 1 -1.95 -2.08 -4.86
CA MET A 1 -1.50 -2.25 -3.47
C MET A 1 -2.72 -2.55 -2.62
N TRP A 2 -2.56 -3.39 -1.61
CA TRP A 2 -3.58 -3.55 -0.57
C TRP A 2 -3.69 -2.25 0.21
N VAL A 3 -4.89 -1.90 0.66
CA VAL A 3 -5.12 -0.71 1.46
C VAL A 3 -5.86 -1.07 2.73
N THR A 4 -5.61 -0.31 3.80
CA THR A 4 -6.33 -0.49 5.05
C THR A 4 -7.84 -0.30 4.83
N PRO A 5 -8.67 -1.29 5.21
CA PRO A 5 -10.10 -1.26 4.96
C PRO A 5 -10.74 0.03 5.47
N SER A 6 -11.22 0.86 4.56
CA SER A 6 -11.84 2.16 4.86
C SER A 6 -13.24 2.22 4.28
N GLU A 7 -14.20 2.70 5.07
CA GLU A 7 -15.60 2.82 4.67
C GLU A 7 -15.76 3.87 3.57
N VAL A 8 -16.44 3.48 2.49
CA VAL A 8 -16.72 4.36 1.37
C VAL A 8 -18.15 4.16 0.88
N SER A 9 -18.84 5.28 0.63
CA SER A 9 -20.11 5.27 -0.08
C SER A 9 -19.87 5.26 -1.59
N ILE A 10 -20.66 4.48 -2.34
CA ILE A 10 -20.53 4.43 -3.80
C ILE A 10 -21.07 5.74 -4.40
N LEU A 11 -20.17 6.66 -4.68
CA LEU A 11 -20.45 7.83 -5.52
C LEU A 11 -20.44 7.44 -7.01
N GLY A 12 -21.27 8.08 -7.83
CA GLY A 12 -21.51 7.75 -9.26
C GLY A 12 -20.32 7.92 -10.23
N LEU A 13 -19.11 8.08 -9.71
CA LEU A 13 -17.86 8.29 -10.44
C LEU A 13 -17.18 6.99 -10.91
N TRP A 14 -17.71 5.83 -10.51
CA TRP A 14 -17.08 4.52 -10.73
C TRP A 14 -17.98 3.61 -11.58
N SER A 15 -17.38 2.86 -12.49
CA SER A 15 -18.01 1.78 -13.26
C SER A 15 -17.60 0.44 -12.68
N ILE A 16 -18.57 -0.48 -12.55
CA ILE A 16 -18.31 -1.85 -12.14
C ILE A 16 -17.78 -2.60 -13.36
N ASP A 17 -16.57 -3.15 -13.24
CA ASP A 17 -15.96 -4.00 -14.27
C ASP A 17 -16.25 -5.49 -13.98
N ARG A 18 -16.09 -5.90 -12.71
CA ARG A 18 -16.36 -7.27 -12.24
C ARG A 18 -16.99 -7.25 -10.84
N ALA A 19 -17.81 -8.24 -10.54
CA ALA A 19 -18.36 -8.43 -9.20
C ALA A 19 -18.54 -9.91 -8.88
N ASN A 20 -18.44 -10.23 -7.60
CA ASN A 20 -18.85 -11.51 -7.04
C ASN A 20 -19.76 -11.23 -5.80
N PRO A 21 -20.20 -12.25 -5.04
CA PRO A 21 -21.08 -12.05 -3.89
C PRO A 21 -20.51 -11.09 -2.84
N TYR A 22 -19.19 -11.13 -2.60
CA TYR A 22 -18.53 -10.37 -1.53
C TYR A 22 -17.76 -9.16 -2.02
N PHE A 23 -17.34 -9.10 -3.29
CA PHE A 23 -16.41 -8.11 -3.81
C PHE A 23 -16.89 -7.44 -5.10
N VAL A 24 -16.46 -6.20 -5.32
CA VAL A 24 -16.68 -5.43 -6.56
C VAL A 24 -15.36 -4.84 -7.02
N LEU A 25 -14.99 -5.12 -8.26
CA LEU A 25 -13.95 -4.41 -8.98
C LEU A 25 -14.57 -3.19 -9.66
N GLN A 26 -14.05 -2.02 -9.30
CA GLN A 26 -14.48 -0.75 -9.89
C GLN A 26 -13.32 -0.08 -10.64
N CYS A 27 -13.65 0.51 -11.78
CA CYS A 27 -12.78 1.39 -12.55
C CYS A 27 -13.37 2.81 -12.57
N ARG A 28 -12.51 3.82 -12.61
CA ARG A 28 -12.97 5.22 -12.68
C ARG A 28 -13.61 5.53 -14.03
N ARG A 29 -14.81 6.14 -14.02
CA ARG A 29 -15.48 6.61 -15.26
C ARG A 29 -14.73 7.83 -15.81
N GLY A 30 -13.94 7.65 -16.87
CA GLY A 30 -13.29 8.78 -17.52
C GLY A 30 -12.23 8.48 -18.58
N GLN A 31 -11.63 7.29 -18.63
CA GLN A 31 -10.54 7.01 -19.58
C GLN A 31 -10.68 5.78 -20.47
N GLU A 32 -11.55 4.81 -20.16
CA GLU A 32 -11.63 3.58 -20.96
C GLU A 32 -12.33 3.77 -22.32
N ASN A 33 -13.18 4.80 -22.47
CA ASN A 33 -13.84 5.11 -23.74
C ASN A 33 -13.45 6.50 -24.26
N ARG A 34 -12.32 6.58 -24.98
CA ARG A 34 -11.96 7.70 -25.87
C ARG A 34 -12.88 7.83 -27.10
N ARG A 35 -14.13 7.35 -27.02
CA ARG A 35 -15.09 7.34 -28.12
C ARG A 35 -16.48 7.60 -27.56
N ASN A 36 -16.85 8.88 -27.52
CA ASN A 36 -18.22 9.39 -27.44
C ASN A 36 -18.85 9.50 -26.03
N SER A 37 -18.65 10.63 -25.32
CA SER A 37 -19.72 11.22 -24.47
C SER A 37 -19.37 12.62 -23.99
N PHE A 38 -20.26 13.59 -24.25
CA PHE A 38 -20.15 15.02 -23.90
C PHE A 38 -20.37 15.33 -22.40
N THR A 39 -20.31 14.33 -21.50
CA THR A 39 -20.54 14.51 -20.06
C THR A 39 -19.29 14.90 -19.25
N GLN A 40 -18.18 15.26 -19.90
CA GLN A 40 -16.88 15.53 -19.26
C GLN A 40 -16.73 16.89 -18.54
N ILE A 41 -17.69 17.81 -18.61
CA ILE A 41 -17.44 19.21 -18.18
C ILE A 41 -17.77 19.48 -16.70
N LEU A 42 -18.41 18.56 -15.96
CA LEU A 42 -18.78 18.81 -14.55
C LEU A 42 -18.00 17.97 -13.52
N VAL A 43 -17.20 16.99 -13.94
CA VAL A 43 -16.36 16.19 -13.02
C VAL A 43 -14.96 16.80 -12.86
N ALA A 44 -14.51 17.60 -13.83
CA ALA A 44 -13.15 18.14 -13.87
C ALA A 44 -12.83 19.14 -12.74
N THR A 45 -13.82 19.84 -12.18
CA THR A 45 -13.57 20.94 -11.23
C THR A 45 -13.52 20.48 -9.76
N ILE A 46 -14.10 19.32 -9.41
CA ILE A 46 -13.96 18.77 -8.04
C ILE A 46 -12.62 18.05 -7.89
N ASP A 47 -12.12 17.46 -8.98
CA ASP A 47 -10.83 16.77 -9.00
C ASP A 47 -9.62 17.69 -8.79
N SER A 48 -9.75 18.98 -9.07
CA SER A 48 -8.65 19.95 -8.89
C SER A 48 -8.41 20.37 -7.44
N VAL A 49 -9.31 20.04 -6.50
CA VAL A 49 -9.19 20.45 -5.08
C VAL A 49 -8.82 19.28 -4.16
N LEU A 50 -8.87 18.05 -4.66
CA LEU A 50 -8.45 16.86 -3.91
C LEU A 50 -7.13 16.35 -4.51
N ASP A 51 -6.04 16.88 -3.99
CA ASP A 51 -4.64 16.67 -4.38
C ASP A 51 -4.15 15.23 -4.08
N ASN A 52 -4.90 14.23 -4.50
CA ASN A 52 -4.59 12.82 -4.30
C ASN A 52 -4.25 12.18 -5.64
N LYS A 53 -3.11 11.47 -5.69
CA LYS A 53 -2.77 10.52 -6.74
C LYS A 53 -3.88 9.48 -6.84
N THR A 54 -4.91 9.76 -7.62
CA THR A 54 -6.16 9.00 -7.57
C THR A 54 -5.99 7.69 -8.34
N SER A 55 -5.97 6.59 -7.59
CA SER A 55 -5.93 5.22 -8.10
C SER A 55 -7.01 4.99 -9.16
N GLN A 56 -6.63 4.43 -10.31
CA GLN A 56 -7.54 4.22 -11.45
C GLN A 56 -8.54 3.07 -11.22
N TYR A 57 -8.13 2.08 -10.43
CA TYR A 57 -8.88 0.87 -10.13
C TYR A 57 -8.93 0.62 -8.63
N ARG A 58 -10.02 0.04 -8.15
CA ARG A 58 -10.17 -0.37 -6.76
C ARG A 58 -11.04 -1.60 -6.61
N ILE A 59 -10.78 -2.37 -5.55
CA ILE A 59 -11.62 -3.50 -5.13
C ILE A 59 -12.32 -3.11 -3.84
N LEU A 60 -13.64 -3.32 -3.83
CA LEU A 60 -14.50 -3.08 -2.68
C LEU A 60 -15.01 -4.41 -2.12
N HIS A 61 -15.06 -4.53 -0.79
CA HIS A 61 -15.84 -5.53 -0.09
C HIS A 61 -17.28 -5.02 0.15
N LYS A 62 -18.27 -5.86 -0.10
CA LYS A 62 -19.70 -5.62 0.13
C LYS A 62 -20.11 -6.20 1.48
N ARG A 63 -20.70 -5.38 2.34
CA ARG A 63 -21.39 -5.89 3.52
C ARG A 63 -22.78 -6.39 3.15
N SER A 64 -23.39 -7.18 4.04
CA SER A 64 -24.82 -7.52 3.94
C SER A 64 -25.75 -6.31 3.98
N ASN A 65 -25.30 -5.17 4.51
CA ASN A 65 -26.04 -3.91 4.43
C ASN A 65 -25.68 -3.19 3.11
N PRO A 66 -26.63 -2.93 2.19
CA PRO A 66 -26.35 -2.49 0.81
C PRO A 66 -25.70 -1.11 0.64
N GLU A 67 -25.53 -0.35 1.73
CA GLU A 67 -25.02 1.03 1.70
C GLU A 67 -23.55 1.17 2.14
N VAL A 68 -22.95 0.12 2.72
CA VAL A 68 -21.58 0.19 3.28
C VAL A 68 -20.63 -0.72 2.51
N TYR A 69 -19.57 -0.11 1.98
CA TYR A 69 -18.50 -0.78 1.26
C TYR A 69 -17.15 -0.46 1.91
N TYR A 70 -16.22 -1.40 1.85
CA TYR A 70 -14.85 -1.19 2.31
C TYR A 70 -13.89 -1.27 1.12
N VAL A 71 -13.06 -0.26 0.92
CA VAL A 71 -11.97 -0.34 -0.06
C VAL A 71 -10.88 -1.24 0.52
N ILE A 72 -10.50 -2.30 -0.19
CA ILE A 72 -9.48 -3.26 0.28
C ILE A 72 -8.23 -3.28 -0.59
N ALA A 73 -8.33 -2.84 -1.85
CA ALA A 73 -7.18 -2.72 -2.74
C ALA A 73 -7.39 -1.58 -3.72
N GLU A 74 -6.29 -0.92 -4.09
CA GLU A 74 -6.25 0.13 -5.10
C GLU A 74 -5.06 -0.05 -6.03
N ALA A 75 -5.22 0.28 -7.32
CA ALA A 75 -4.11 0.27 -8.27
C ALA A 75 -4.29 1.30 -9.39
N ASN A 76 -3.17 1.69 -9.99
CA ASN A 76 -3.14 2.54 -11.18
C ASN A 76 -3.10 1.75 -12.48
N LYS A 77 -2.66 0.49 -12.45
CA LYS A 77 -2.58 -0.38 -13.62
C LYS A 77 -3.62 -1.49 -13.52
N LYS A 78 -4.17 -1.88 -14.67
CA LYS A 78 -5.18 -2.93 -14.75
C LYS A 78 -4.58 -4.28 -14.36
N GLU A 79 -3.36 -4.55 -14.78
CA GLU A 79 -2.65 -5.80 -14.50
C GLU A 79 -2.47 -6.01 -12.99
N ASP A 80 -2.15 -4.94 -12.26
CA ASP A 80 -1.94 -4.98 -10.81
C ASP A 80 -3.26 -5.27 -10.07
N ILE A 81 -4.37 -4.61 -10.44
CA ILE A 81 -5.67 -4.85 -9.78
C ILE A 81 -6.23 -6.23 -10.12
N GLU A 82 -6.00 -6.72 -11.34
CA GLU A 82 -6.39 -8.08 -11.73
C GLU A 82 -5.59 -9.14 -10.96
N GLY A 83 -4.31 -8.87 -10.67
CA GLY A 83 -3.50 -9.70 -9.77
C GLY A 83 -4.13 -9.83 -8.39
N HIS A 84 -4.51 -8.69 -7.78
CA HIS A 84 -5.22 -8.67 -6.48
C HIS A 84 -6.55 -9.42 -6.56
N TRP A 85 -7.32 -9.24 -7.63
CA TRP A 85 -8.59 -9.95 -7.83
C TRP A 85 -8.41 -11.47 -7.88
N LYS A 86 -7.44 -11.96 -8.67
CA LYS A 86 -7.13 -13.40 -8.75
C LYS A 86 -6.69 -13.97 -7.41
N TRP A 87 -5.91 -13.19 -6.65
CA TRP A 87 -5.49 -13.60 -5.32
C TRP A 87 -6.69 -13.77 -4.38
N ILE A 88 -7.66 -12.85 -4.42
CA ILE A 88 -8.91 -12.95 -3.63
C ILE A 88 -9.68 -14.21 -4.03
N GLU A 89 -9.86 -14.45 -5.33
CA GLU A 89 -10.58 -15.64 -5.82
C GLU A 89 -9.92 -16.95 -5.37
N ALA A 90 -8.59 -17.02 -5.41
CA ALA A 90 -7.87 -18.24 -5.04
C ALA A 90 -7.79 -18.48 -3.52
N ASN A 91 -7.67 -17.42 -2.72
CA ASN A 91 -7.33 -17.54 -1.29
C ASN A 91 -8.48 -17.21 -0.34
N LEU A 92 -9.34 -16.26 -0.69
CA LEU A 92 -10.42 -15.81 0.18
C LEU A 92 -11.72 -16.56 -0.13
N MET A 93 -12.12 -16.64 -1.40
CA MET A 93 -13.43 -17.21 -1.78
C MET A 93 -13.72 -18.61 -1.18
N PRO A 94 -12.79 -19.58 -1.19
CA PRO A 94 -13.06 -20.91 -0.62
C PRO A 94 -13.33 -20.88 0.88
N ILE A 95 -12.74 -19.91 1.60
CA ILE A 95 -12.91 -19.77 3.05
C ILE A 95 -14.22 -19.04 3.35
N LEU A 96 -14.54 -18.01 2.56
CA LEU A 96 -15.76 -17.22 2.74
C LEU A 96 -17.04 -18.03 2.50
N GLU A 97 -16.98 -19.03 1.63
CA GLU A 97 -18.10 -19.95 1.37
C GLU A 97 -18.42 -20.88 2.56
N ASP A 98 -17.47 -21.08 3.47
CA ASP A 98 -17.62 -21.91 4.68
C ASP A 98 -18.15 -21.10 5.90
N ILE A 99 -18.20 -19.76 5.79
CA ILE A 99 -18.64 -18.89 6.88
C ILE A 99 -20.13 -18.56 6.72
N ASP A 100 -20.96 -19.06 7.64
CA ASP A 100 -22.41 -18.84 7.60
C ASP A 100 -22.85 -17.44 8.09
N VAL A 101 -22.01 -16.75 8.87
CA VAL A 101 -22.36 -15.46 9.50
C VAL A 101 -21.74 -14.30 8.72
N ALA A 102 -22.60 -13.47 8.13
CA ALA A 102 -22.15 -12.39 7.25
C ALA A 102 -21.30 -11.28 7.91
N ASP A 103 -21.51 -11.02 9.20
CA ASP A 103 -20.67 -10.08 9.94
C ASP A 103 -19.27 -10.67 10.19
N ASP A 104 -19.17 -11.98 10.45
CA ASP A 104 -17.89 -12.68 10.62
C ASP A 104 -17.07 -12.67 9.33
N ILE A 105 -17.73 -12.81 8.17
CA ILE A 105 -17.10 -12.62 6.84
C ILE A 105 -16.43 -11.24 6.75
N THR A 106 -17.12 -10.19 7.18
CA THR A 106 -16.61 -8.82 7.08
C THR A 106 -15.41 -8.62 8.02
N VAL A 107 -15.51 -9.09 9.25
CA VAL A 107 -14.40 -9.04 10.22
C VAL A 107 -13.19 -9.82 9.71
N TYR A 108 -13.41 -11.04 9.20
CA TYR A 108 -12.36 -11.87 8.64
C TYR A 108 -11.62 -11.18 7.49
N ILE A 109 -12.35 -10.61 6.53
CA ILE A 109 -11.76 -9.88 5.40
C ILE A 109 -10.97 -8.68 5.89
N GLN A 110 -11.54 -7.88 6.79
CA GLN A 110 -10.85 -6.70 7.33
C GLN A 110 -9.51 -7.07 7.98
N TRP A 111 -9.52 -8.11 8.82
CA TRP A 111 -8.32 -8.59 9.50
C TRP A 111 -7.31 -9.16 8.50
N LYS A 112 -7.77 -9.95 7.54
CA LYS A 112 -6.87 -10.57 6.56
C LYS A 112 -6.19 -9.53 5.68
N ILE A 113 -6.94 -8.53 5.19
CA ILE A 113 -6.38 -7.44 4.40
C ILE A 113 -5.44 -6.57 5.24
N GLN A 114 -5.79 -6.29 6.50
CA GLN A 114 -4.91 -5.55 7.40
C GLN A 114 -3.58 -6.28 7.62
N SER A 115 -3.59 -7.61 7.80
CA SER A 115 -2.37 -8.43 7.89
C SER A 115 -1.47 -8.26 6.66
N LEU A 116 -2.06 -8.32 5.46
CA LEU A 116 -1.32 -8.14 4.20
C LEU A 116 -0.69 -6.74 4.09
N CYS A 117 -1.40 -5.71 4.55
CA CYS A 117 -0.85 -4.36 4.58
C CYS A 117 0.35 -4.27 5.54
N THR A 118 0.25 -4.83 6.74
CA THR A 118 1.34 -4.84 7.72
C THR A 118 2.55 -5.64 7.22
N GLU A 119 2.34 -6.77 6.56
CA GLU A 119 3.42 -7.56 5.94
C GLU A 119 4.15 -6.75 4.86
N ALA A 120 3.42 -6.06 3.98
CA ALA A 120 4.02 -5.21 2.94
C ALA A 120 4.78 -4.01 3.53
N GLU A 121 4.28 -3.39 4.59
CA GLU A 121 4.98 -2.31 5.29
C GLU A 121 6.28 -2.79 5.95
N HIS A 122 6.27 -3.99 6.55
CA HIS A 122 7.48 -4.57 7.13
C HIS A 122 8.54 -4.91 6.09
N GLU A 123 8.13 -5.42 4.92
CA GLU A 123 9.05 -5.65 3.80
C GLU A 123 9.68 -4.34 3.31
N ASP A 124 8.88 -3.29 3.09
CA ASP A 124 9.38 -1.98 2.67
C ASP A 124 10.34 -1.36 3.71
N VAL A 125 10.01 -1.45 5.01
CA VAL A 125 10.89 -0.96 6.09
C VAL A 125 12.19 -1.76 6.12
N GLY A 126 12.13 -3.09 5.97
CA GLY A 126 13.31 -3.94 5.91
C GLY A 126 14.23 -3.59 4.75
N ASP A 127 13.67 -3.33 3.57
CA ASP A 127 14.43 -2.89 2.40
C ASP A 127 15.06 -1.50 2.59
N ILE A 128 14.32 -0.56 3.19
CA ILE A 128 14.85 0.78 3.53
C ILE A 128 15.99 0.67 4.55
N GLU A 129 15.84 -0.14 5.59
CA GLU A 129 16.89 -0.35 6.60
C GLU A 129 18.14 -1.02 5.99
N SER A 130 17.94 -2.00 5.11
CA SER A 130 19.00 -2.65 4.33
C SER A 130 19.77 -1.64 3.46
N GLU A 131 19.07 -0.77 2.74
CA GLU A 131 19.70 0.28 1.93
C GLU A 131 20.44 1.32 2.79
N LYS A 132 19.87 1.73 3.93
CA LYS A 132 20.55 2.61 4.90
C LYS A 132 21.84 1.98 5.42
N PHE A 133 21.82 0.69 5.76
CA PHE A 133 22.99 -0.03 6.24
C PHE A 133 24.08 -0.16 5.15
N LYS A 134 23.71 -0.47 3.90
CA LYS A 134 24.64 -0.48 2.77
C LYS A 134 25.30 0.89 2.56
N ASN A 135 24.52 1.97 2.66
CA ASN A 135 25.03 3.33 2.54
C ASN A 135 25.95 3.71 3.71
N ALA A 136 25.61 3.31 4.94
CA ALA A 136 26.46 3.48 6.12
C ALA A 136 27.79 2.72 5.96
N THR A 137 27.76 1.51 5.43
CA THR A 137 28.96 0.69 5.14
C THR A 137 29.88 1.39 4.13
N LYS A 138 29.32 1.88 3.00
CA LYS A 138 30.10 2.66 2.01
C LYS A 138 30.73 3.91 2.63
N LYS A 139 29.98 4.62 3.48
CA LYS A 139 30.47 5.81 4.19
C LYS A 139 31.58 5.47 5.17
N PHE A 140 31.44 4.38 5.92
CA PHE A 140 32.47 3.88 6.85
C PHE A 140 33.80 3.62 6.14
N HIS A 141 33.81 2.83 5.06
CA HIS A 141 35.04 2.58 4.30
C HIS A 141 35.65 3.85 3.72
N LYS A 142 34.82 4.75 3.18
CA LYS A 142 35.29 5.99 2.55
C LYS A 142 35.87 7.00 3.55
N VAL A 143 35.21 7.20 4.70
CA VAL A 143 35.58 8.23 5.67
C VAL A 143 36.83 7.82 6.45
N PHE A 144 36.94 6.55 6.82
CA PHE A 144 38.07 6.04 7.62
C PHE A 144 39.15 5.35 6.77
N ASN A 145 38.97 5.30 5.45
CA ASN A 145 39.84 4.61 4.51
C ASN A 145 40.09 3.14 4.93
N MET A 146 39.02 2.46 5.34
CA MET A 146 39.10 1.10 5.88
C MET A 146 39.37 0.08 4.78
N PRO A 147 40.21 -0.93 5.07
CA PRO A 147 40.50 -2.01 4.14
C PRO A 147 39.23 -2.82 3.84
N THR A 148 39.19 -3.50 2.70
CA THR A 148 38.01 -4.27 2.26
C THR A 148 37.68 -5.46 3.16
N GLU A 149 38.66 -5.90 3.94
CA GLU A 149 38.56 -6.99 4.90
C GLU A 149 37.75 -6.60 6.14
N GLU A 150 37.78 -5.33 6.53
CA GLU A 150 37.11 -4.79 7.72
C GLU A 150 35.61 -4.64 7.47
N LYS A 151 34.77 -5.32 8.25
CA LYS A 151 33.33 -5.35 8.02
C LYS A 151 32.59 -4.52 9.04
N LEU A 152 31.77 -3.59 8.57
CA LEU A 152 30.82 -2.89 9.43
C LEU A 152 29.78 -3.89 9.98
N VAL A 153 29.69 -3.99 11.31
CA VAL A 153 28.72 -4.85 11.99
C VAL A 153 27.46 -4.05 12.31
N ILE A 154 27.66 -2.90 12.95
CA ILE A 154 26.56 -2.04 13.39
C ILE A 154 27.03 -0.59 13.44
N TYR A 155 26.08 0.32 13.31
CA TYR A 155 26.33 1.73 13.52
C TYR A 155 25.18 2.35 14.32
N TYR A 156 25.48 3.38 15.09
CA TYR A 156 24.52 4.08 15.93
C TYR A 156 24.58 5.57 15.67
N SER A 157 23.42 6.23 15.54
CA SER A 157 23.35 7.69 15.59
C SER A 157 23.70 8.15 17.00
N CYS A 158 24.68 9.04 17.12
CA CYS A 158 25.16 9.53 18.41
C CYS A 158 25.68 10.96 18.32
N SER A 159 25.94 11.56 19.48
CA SER A 159 26.60 12.86 19.58
C SER A 159 27.92 12.71 20.31
N TYR A 160 29.00 13.14 19.68
CA TYR A 160 30.31 13.23 20.32
C TYR A 160 30.45 14.59 21.00
N TRP A 161 30.75 14.55 22.29
CA TRP A 161 30.94 15.76 23.11
C TRP A 161 32.44 16.08 23.17
N ASP A 162 32.82 17.18 22.54
CA ASP A 162 34.17 17.75 22.58
C ASP A 162 34.07 19.20 23.06
N GLY A 163 34.25 19.39 24.37
CA GLY A 163 33.99 20.66 25.04
C GLY A 163 32.50 20.95 25.21
N ARG A 164 32.06 22.17 24.85
CA ARG A 164 30.70 22.66 25.11
C ARG A 164 29.70 22.44 23.97
N VAL A 165 30.16 21.97 22.80
CA VAL A 165 29.30 21.85 21.61
C VAL A 165 29.17 20.38 21.22
N PRO A 166 27.94 19.82 21.18
CA PRO A 166 27.73 18.47 20.72
C PRO A 166 27.91 18.38 19.20
N ARG A 167 28.69 17.40 18.75
CA ARG A 167 28.87 17.09 17.32
C ARG A 167 28.03 15.86 16.98
N GLN A 168 26.93 16.05 16.25
CA GLN A 168 26.08 14.95 15.80
C GLN A 168 26.78 14.12 14.73
N GLY A 169 26.72 12.81 14.86
CA GLY A 169 27.40 11.88 13.96
C GLY A 169 26.90 10.45 14.12
N HIS A 170 27.75 9.51 13.70
CA HIS A 170 27.48 8.08 13.83
C HIS A 170 28.71 7.41 14.44
N LEU A 171 28.47 6.49 15.38
CA LEU A 171 29.46 5.54 15.87
C LEU A 171 29.40 4.30 14.98
N PHE A 172 30.54 3.86 14.45
CA PHE A 172 30.66 2.65 13.64
C PHE A 172 31.41 1.59 14.44
N VAL A 173 30.89 0.36 14.45
CA VAL A 173 31.50 -0.81 15.10
C VAL A 173 31.76 -1.86 14.02
N SER A 174 33.02 -2.26 13.88
CA SER A 174 33.49 -3.18 12.83
C SER A 174 34.34 -4.33 13.40
N VAL A 175 34.55 -5.36 12.58
CA VAL A 175 35.36 -6.56 12.87
C VAL A 175 36.14 -7.02 11.65
#